data_AF-A0A7K2ZZ67-F1
#
_entry.id   AF-A0A7K2ZZ67-F1
#
_cell.length_a   1.000
_cell.length_b   1.000
_cell.length_c   1.000
_cell.angle_alpha   90.00
_cell.angle_beta   90.00
_cell.angle_gamma   90.00
#
_symmetry.space_group_name_H-M   'P 1'
#
loop_
_entity.id
_entity.type
_entity.pdbx_description
1 polymer ?
#
loop_
_entity_poly.entity_id
_entity_poly.type
_entity_poly.pdbx_seq_one_letter_code
_entity_poly.pdbx_strand_id
1 'polypeptide(L)'
;MNDTPGWASPGSAPSDGPDDERQDGQGAGPQDAAGQGPQWSKEQPPPAQWSAPSGPSGPSDSGQAPPPPPPAPGQGWGGPGPGGPGYGGWGAPPQGGPGGWGQGWGGPPAAAKPGVIPLRPLGIGEILDGAVSTMRTYWRTVLGISLTVAVVTELLVVLLQGFVLSDSTTSALDNPDATPREVLDALGGLFVGTGVVLVVTLLGTIVATALLTTVTSRAVLGKPVTTGEAWRDARPQVFRLLGLTLLLPLITALIVLVGTVPGILVGALGSSDAGIALAVVGGIAAFVVAIWLMIRFSLASPALMLEKQTIRKAMSRSSKLVRGSWWRVFGIQILATIITNVVASIILIPFTFIGAAVSGDGMSSFLDSSGGAGWAYLIVTGLGSVIGSTLTFPITAGVTVLLYIDQRIRREALDLELARAAGLQGYGDTPGATPGS
;
A
#
# COMPACT_ATOMS: atom_id res chain seq x y z
N MET A 1 23.37 -35.30 -13.89
CA MET A 1 24.23 -34.40 -14.68
C MET A 1 24.38 -33.13 -13.87
N ASN A 2 25.39 -33.12 -13.00
CA ASN A 2 25.82 -32.00 -12.18
C ASN A 2 27.19 -31.62 -12.72
N ASP A 3 27.33 -30.43 -13.29
CA ASP A 3 28.64 -29.89 -13.70
C ASP A 3 28.73 -28.42 -13.29
N THR A 4 29.40 -28.20 -12.17
CA THR A 4 29.99 -26.91 -11.76
C THR A 4 31.51 -27.03 -11.88
N PRO A 5 32.21 -26.17 -12.63
CA PRO A 5 33.66 -26.15 -12.60
C PRO A 5 34.18 -25.43 -11.36
N GLY A 6 35.09 -26.10 -10.65
CA GLY A 6 35.74 -25.63 -9.43
C GLY A 6 36.73 -24.49 -9.66
N TRP A 7 36.84 -23.64 -8.66
CA TRP A 7 37.93 -22.69 -8.49
C TRP A 7 39.06 -23.34 -7.68
N ALA A 8 40.26 -23.35 -8.25
CA ALA A 8 41.49 -23.80 -7.60
C ALA A 8 42.20 -22.63 -6.92
N SER A 9 42.64 -22.84 -5.67
CA SER A 9 43.55 -21.94 -4.94
C SER A 9 45.00 -22.41 -5.15
N PRO A 10 46.00 -21.54 -5.37
CA PRO A 10 47.39 -21.96 -5.46
C PRO A 10 47.97 -22.19 -4.06
N GLY A 11 48.45 -23.41 -3.82
CA GLY A 11 49.22 -23.75 -2.63
C GLY A 11 50.70 -23.36 -2.75
N SER A 12 51.36 -23.25 -1.60
CA SER A 12 52.80 -23.45 -1.44
C SER A 12 53.00 -24.17 -0.11
N ALA A 13 53.64 -25.34 -0.19
CA ALA A 13 53.82 -26.34 0.84
C ALA A 13 55.20 -26.13 1.56
N PRO A 14 55.85 -27.16 2.15
CA PRO A 14 55.60 -27.76 3.48
C PRO A 14 56.91 -27.95 4.30
N SER A 15 56.79 -28.42 5.54
CA SER A 15 57.82 -29.18 6.30
C SER A 15 57.28 -29.41 7.72
N ASP A 16 57.36 -30.53 8.42
CA ASP A 16 57.83 -31.90 8.23
C ASP A 16 57.19 -32.70 9.40
N GLY A 17 56.95 -34.02 9.24
CA GLY A 17 56.47 -34.92 10.32
C GLY A 17 57.59 -35.30 11.32
N PRO A 18 57.56 -36.45 12.03
CA PRO A 18 56.54 -37.53 12.12
C PRO A 18 56.24 -37.91 13.61
N ASP A 19 55.28 -38.78 13.97
CA ASP A 19 55.44 -40.22 14.31
C ASP A 19 54.13 -40.65 15.04
N ASP A 20 53.42 -41.70 14.62
CA ASP A 20 53.35 -43.06 15.23
C ASP A 20 52.81 -43.07 16.69
N GLU A 21 51.82 -43.83 17.18
CA GLU A 21 51.34 -45.21 16.93
C GLU A 21 49.96 -45.46 17.63
N ARG A 22 49.10 -46.28 16.99
CA ARG A 22 48.27 -47.43 17.46
C ARG A 22 47.45 -47.47 18.79
N GLN A 23 46.21 -48.00 18.60
CA GLN A 23 45.45 -48.99 19.42
C GLN A 23 44.93 -48.55 20.81
N ASP A 24 43.78 -48.93 21.38
CA ASP A 24 42.64 -49.83 21.12
C ASP A 24 41.59 -49.52 22.22
N GLY A 25 40.33 -49.96 22.09
CA GLY A 25 39.53 -50.35 23.27
C GLY A 25 38.16 -49.67 23.47
N GLN A 26 37.11 -50.49 23.35
CA GLN A 26 35.69 -50.21 23.57
C GLN A 26 35.30 -50.07 25.05
N GLY A 27 34.22 -49.33 25.36
CA GLY A 27 33.57 -49.43 26.68
C GLY A 27 32.48 -48.40 27.03
N ALA A 28 31.23 -48.73 26.70
CA ALA A 28 29.95 -48.51 27.42
C ALA A 28 29.64 -47.21 28.24
N GLY A 29 28.54 -46.56 27.85
CA GLY A 29 27.38 -46.28 28.73
C GLY A 29 27.30 -44.92 29.46
N PRO A 30 26.08 -44.40 29.74
CA PRO A 30 25.75 -42.99 29.53
C PRO A 30 25.53 -42.19 30.82
N GLN A 31 25.83 -40.89 30.80
CA GLN A 31 25.19 -39.90 31.68
C GLN A 31 25.43 -38.45 31.24
N ASP A 32 24.34 -37.70 31.37
CA ASP A 32 24.07 -36.30 31.07
C ASP A 32 25.19 -35.30 31.40
N ALA A 33 25.60 -34.51 30.42
CA ALA A 33 26.27 -33.23 30.65
C ALA A 33 25.88 -32.20 29.58
N ALA A 34 25.41 -31.07 30.06
CA ALA A 34 24.97 -29.93 29.29
C ALA A 34 26.10 -29.31 28.44
N GLY A 35 25.74 -28.94 27.20
CA GLY A 35 26.24 -27.75 26.50
C GLY A 35 27.72 -27.71 26.14
N GLN A 36 28.02 -28.01 24.86
CA GLN A 36 29.15 -27.42 24.13
C GLN A 36 28.78 -27.41 22.64
N GLY A 37 28.62 -26.20 22.07
CA GLY A 37 28.40 -26.01 20.63
C GLY A 37 29.65 -26.39 19.82
N PRO A 38 29.54 -26.52 18.48
CA PRO A 38 30.66 -26.94 17.65
C PRO A 38 31.83 -25.97 17.73
N GLN A 39 32.98 -26.47 18.20
CA GLN A 39 34.23 -25.73 18.36
C GLN A 39 35.05 -25.89 17.07
N TRP A 40 34.98 -24.89 16.21
CA TRP A 40 35.59 -24.79 14.87
C TRP A 40 37.12 -24.58 14.87
N SER A 41 37.78 -24.40 16.03
CA SER A 41 39.23 -24.20 16.12
C SER A 41 39.80 -24.61 17.48
N LYS A 42 41.04 -25.13 17.47
CA LYS A 42 41.73 -25.63 18.67
C LYS A 42 42.15 -24.52 19.67
N GLU A 43 42.28 -23.26 19.24
CA GLU A 43 42.60 -22.14 20.14
C GLU A 43 41.38 -21.29 20.58
N GLN A 44 40.15 -21.80 20.48
CA GLN A 44 38.99 -21.02 20.93
C GLN A 44 39.00 -20.89 22.47
N PRO A 45 39.07 -19.67 23.05
CA PRO A 45 39.00 -19.50 24.49
C PRO A 45 37.63 -19.94 25.01
N PRO A 46 37.55 -20.48 26.24
CA PRO A 46 36.29 -20.96 26.80
C PRO A 46 35.24 -19.84 26.88
N PRO A 47 33.95 -20.15 26.70
CA PRO A 47 32.90 -19.14 26.82
C PRO A 47 32.94 -18.51 28.22
N ALA A 48 33.02 -17.18 28.27
CA ALA A 48 33.02 -16.43 29.52
C ALA A 48 31.72 -16.71 30.28
N GLN A 49 31.84 -17.21 31.51
CA GLN A 49 30.71 -17.38 32.41
C GLN A 49 30.26 -15.99 32.89
N TRP A 50 29.09 -15.56 32.43
CA TRP A 50 28.46 -14.34 32.89
C TRP A 50 27.79 -14.59 34.26
N SER A 51 28.26 -13.91 35.30
CA SER A 51 27.68 -13.95 36.65
C SER A 51 26.82 -12.71 36.88
N ALA A 52 25.59 -12.90 37.36
CA ALA A 52 24.68 -11.81 37.72
C ALA A 52 25.24 -11.00 38.91
N PRO A 53 25.02 -9.67 38.99
CA PRO A 53 25.47 -8.88 40.13
C PRO A 53 24.69 -9.28 41.40
N SER A 54 25.38 -9.97 42.31
CA SER A 54 24.97 -10.14 43.70
C SER A 54 25.01 -8.80 44.43
N GLY A 55 23.90 -8.44 45.08
CA GLY A 55 23.83 -7.25 45.94
C GLY A 55 24.82 -7.33 47.12
N PRO A 56 25.19 -6.19 47.74
CA PRO A 56 26.20 -6.19 48.80
C PRO A 56 25.70 -6.93 50.04
N SER A 57 26.46 -7.91 50.50
CA SER A 57 26.26 -8.60 51.76
C SER A 57 27.20 -8.07 52.85
N GLY A 58 26.62 -7.68 53.99
CA GLY A 58 27.20 -7.80 55.33
C GLY A 58 27.08 -6.56 56.24
N PRO A 59 27.06 -6.69 57.59
CA PRO A 59 26.72 -7.82 58.44
C PRO A 59 25.55 -7.51 59.40
N SER A 60 25.09 -8.55 60.11
CA SER A 60 24.08 -8.57 61.15
C SER A 60 24.25 -7.52 62.24
N ASP A 61 23.20 -6.74 62.52
CA ASP A 61 22.90 -6.34 63.89
C ASP A 61 21.40 -6.10 64.11
N SER A 62 20.90 -6.61 65.22
CA SER A 62 19.52 -6.54 65.69
C SER A 62 19.13 -5.11 66.08
N GLY A 63 18.08 -4.55 65.47
CA GLY A 63 17.59 -3.23 65.85
C GLY A 63 16.21 -2.92 65.26
N GLN A 64 15.31 -2.47 66.13
CA GLN A 64 13.89 -2.21 65.89
C GLN A 64 13.61 -1.22 64.74
N ALA A 65 12.62 -1.53 63.89
CA ALA A 65 12.06 -0.58 62.94
C ALA A 65 11.03 0.35 63.63
N PRO A 66 11.12 1.69 63.51
CA PRO A 66 10.01 2.59 63.80
C PRO A 66 9.09 2.75 62.56
N PRO A 67 7.77 2.96 62.74
CA PRO A 67 6.82 3.06 61.62
C PRO A 67 6.95 4.38 60.84
N PRO A 68 6.54 4.41 59.56
CA PRO A 68 6.59 5.62 58.74
C PRO A 68 5.55 6.68 59.18
N PRO A 69 5.84 7.99 59.02
CA PRO A 69 4.92 9.06 59.38
C PRO A 69 3.74 9.19 58.39
N PRO A 70 2.57 9.70 58.83
CA PRO A 70 1.37 9.83 58.00
C PRO A 70 1.46 11.00 57.00
N PRO A 71 0.73 10.94 55.86
CA PRO A 71 0.74 12.00 54.86
C PRO A 71 -0.03 13.25 55.34
N ALA A 72 0.54 14.43 55.07
CA ALA A 72 -0.05 15.73 55.37
C ALA A 72 -1.16 16.10 54.35
N PRO A 73 -2.21 16.84 54.75
CA PRO A 73 -3.35 17.14 53.89
C PRO A 73 -3.27 18.51 53.18
N GLY A 74 -3.56 18.51 51.88
CA GLY A 74 -4.46 19.50 51.26
C GLY A 74 -3.88 20.62 50.41
N GLN A 75 -4.76 21.06 49.48
CA GLN A 75 -4.79 22.30 48.68
C GLN A 75 -3.99 22.28 47.36
N GLY A 76 -4.52 22.68 46.20
CA GLY A 76 -5.80 23.28 45.86
C GLY A 76 -5.91 23.41 44.32
N TRP A 77 -7.13 23.43 43.82
CA TRP A 77 -7.47 23.67 42.41
C TRP A 77 -7.28 25.14 42.04
N GLY A 78 -6.67 25.44 40.89
CA GLY A 78 -6.55 26.81 40.38
C GLY A 78 -6.15 26.94 38.90
N GLY A 79 -7.14 27.29 38.06
CA GLY A 79 -7.04 28.32 37.00
C GLY A 79 -6.30 28.04 35.67
N PRO A 80 -6.98 28.15 34.50
CA PRO A 80 -6.32 28.17 33.19
C PRO A 80 -5.81 29.58 32.82
N GLY A 81 -4.51 29.71 32.55
CA GLY A 81 -3.90 30.95 32.03
C GLY A 81 -3.92 31.00 30.49
N PRO A 82 -4.16 32.18 29.87
CA PRO A 82 -4.16 32.34 28.42
C PRO A 82 -2.76 32.73 27.90
N GLY A 83 -2.23 31.99 26.92
CA GLY A 83 -0.95 32.27 26.28
C GLY A 83 -1.01 32.02 24.77
N GLY A 84 -0.75 33.06 23.99
CA GLY A 84 -0.79 33.09 22.53
C GLY A 84 0.40 32.40 21.81
N PRO A 85 0.53 32.60 20.48
CA PRO A 85 1.04 31.60 19.54
C PRO A 85 2.57 31.63 19.36
N GLY A 86 3.20 30.45 19.40
CA GLY A 86 4.63 30.27 19.11
C GLY A 86 4.87 29.22 18.03
N TYR A 87 5.36 29.65 16.87
CA TYR A 87 5.89 28.81 15.79
C TYR A 87 7.30 28.30 16.14
N GLY A 88 7.58 27.05 15.76
CA GLY A 88 8.92 26.57 15.40
C GLY A 88 9.86 26.21 16.55
N GLY A 89 10.00 24.91 16.83
CA GLY A 89 11.07 24.39 17.69
C GLY A 89 11.46 22.98 17.27
N TRP A 90 12.63 22.86 16.63
CA TRP A 90 13.29 21.58 16.34
C TRP A 90 13.66 20.91 17.67
N GLY A 91 13.13 19.71 17.89
CA GLY A 91 13.35 18.93 19.12
C GLY A 91 14.80 18.44 19.22
N ALA A 92 15.48 18.88 20.28
CA ALA A 92 16.71 18.27 20.76
C ALA A 92 16.44 16.85 21.29
N PRO A 93 17.40 15.90 21.21
CA PRO A 93 17.27 14.63 21.91
C PRO A 93 17.26 14.89 23.43
N PRO A 94 16.41 14.20 24.22
CA PRO A 94 16.40 14.41 25.67
C PRO A 94 17.72 13.91 26.25
N GLN A 95 18.48 14.85 26.79
CA GLN A 95 19.65 14.59 27.62
C GLN A 95 19.20 13.83 28.87
N GLY A 96 19.88 12.72 29.16
CA GLY A 96 19.51 11.77 30.21
C GLY A 96 19.33 12.41 31.58
N GLY A 97 18.13 12.22 32.15
CA GLY A 97 17.85 12.42 33.56
C GLY A 97 17.96 11.08 34.32
N PRO A 98 18.43 11.05 35.58
CA PRO A 98 18.67 9.81 36.30
C PRO A 98 17.35 9.18 36.79
N GLY A 99 17.14 7.90 36.44
CA GLY A 99 16.43 6.93 37.28
C GLY A 99 14.94 7.16 37.53
N GLY A 100 14.11 7.03 36.49
CA GLY A 100 12.66 6.81 36.64
C GLY A 100 12.31 5.33 36.47
N TRP A 101 12.16 4.59 37.57
CA TRP A 101 11.64 3.22 37.58
C TRP A 101 10.14 3.22 37.23
N GLY A 102 9.83 3.24 35.93
CA GLY A 102 8.43 3.30 35.47
C GLY A 102 8.20 3.05 33.97
N GLN A 103 9.21 2.61 33.20
CA GLN A 103 8.99 2.16 31.82
C GLN A 103 8.73 0.65 31.80
N GLY A 104 7.50 0.29 32.16
CA GLY A 104 6.98 -1.07 32.00
C GLY A 104 6.73 -1.41 30.53
N TRP A 105 7.37 -2.49 30.07
CA TRP A 105 7.21 -3.17 28.78
C TRP A 105 7.62 -2.38 27.54
N GLY A 106 8.92 -2.48 27.24
CA GLY A 106 9.54 -1.97 26.01
C GLY A 106 8.90 -2.55 24.76
N GLY A 107 8.07 -1.73 24.11
CA GLY A 107 7.87 -1.85 22.66
C GLY A 107 9.21 -1.63 21.94
N PRO A 108 9.38 -2.13 20.71
CA PRO A 108 10.56 -1.84 19.91
C PRO A 108 10.83 -0.33 19.89
N PRO A 109 12.11 0.12 19.93
CA PRO A 109 12.45 1.54 19.94
C PRO A 109 11.67 2.26 18.83
N ALA A 110 11.11 3.43 19.15
CA ALA A 110 10.29 4.21 18.23
C ALA A 110 11.08 4.44 16.93
N ALA A 111 10.73 3.68 15.88
CA ALA A 111 11.36 3.84 14.58
C ALA A 111 11.22 5.29 14.15
N ALA A 112 12.30 5.87 13.65
CA ALA A 112 12.27 7.26 13.21
C ALA A 112 11.11 7.48 12.24
N LYS A 113 10.42 8.61 12.42
CA LYS A 113 9.26 9.03 11.64
C LYS A 113 9.55 10.42 11.05
N PRO A 114 10.40 10.52 10.01
CA PRO A 114 10.71 11.81 9.38
C PRO A 114 9.49 12.46 8.71
N GLY A 115 8.54 11.64 8.27
CA GLY A 115 7.29 12.06 7.64
C GLY A 115 6.06 11.41 8.28
N VAL A 116 5.09 11.03 7.46
CA VAL A 116 3.78 10.53 7.94
C VAL A 116 3.77 9.07 8.41
N ILE A 117 4.82 8.29 8.12
CA ILE A 117 4.93 6.86 8.48
C ILE A 117 6.25 6.53 9.21
N PRO A 118 6.27 5.50 10.06
CA PRO A 118 7.51 5.00 10.64
C PRO A 118 8.39 4.30 9.60
N LEU A 119 9.71 4.40 9.73
CA LEU A 119 10.69 3.71 8.87
C LEU A 119 10.88 2.24 9.25
N ARG A 120 9.79 1.46 9.21
CA ARG A 120 9.78 0.01 9.49
C ARG A 120 8.70 -0.69 8.65
N PRO A 121 8.70 -2.03 8.56
CA PRO A 121 7.60 -2.76 7.95
C PRO A 121 6.26 -2.35 8.56
N LEU A 122 5.32 -1.90 7.73
CA LEU A 122 4.09 -1.26 8.18
C LEU A 122 3.01 -2.28 8.56
N GLY A 123 2.19 -1.96 9.55
CA GLY A 123 0.92 -2.63 9.81
C GLY A 123 -0.19 -2.15 8.87
N ILE A 124 -1.31 -2.88 8.80
CA ILE A 124 -2.48 -2.46 8.01
C ILE A 124 -3.05 -1.13 8.51
N GLY A 125 -3.14 -0.95 9.84
CA GLY A 125 -3.57 0.30 10.46
C GLY A 125 -2.62 1.45 10.16
N GLU A 126 -1.31 1.22 10.14
CA GLU A 126 -0.30 2.25 9.82
C GLU A 126 -0.34 2.65 8.33
N ILE A 127 -0.71 1.74 7.43
CA ILE A 127 -0.92 2.06 6.01
C ILE A 127 -2.14 2.96 5.84
N LEU A 128 -3.26 2.61 6.48
CA LEU A 128 -4.48 3.43 6.42
C LEU A 128 -4.30 4.79 7.10
N ASP A 129 -3.73 4.79 8.32
CA ASP A 129 -3.41 6.02 9.06
C ASP A 129 -2.40 6.88 8.29
N GLY A 130 -1.38 6.27 7.68
CA GLY A 130 -0.41 6.97 6.84
C GLY A 130 -1.07 7.66 5.64
N ALA A 131 -2.05 7.01 4.99
CA ALA A 131 -2.78 7.61 3.87
C ALA A 131 -3.63 8.81 4.32
N VAL A 132 -4.36 8.67 5.43
CA VAL A 132 -5.18 9.75 6.00
C VAL A 132 -4.31 10.89 6.55
N SER A 133 -3.21 10.57 7.23
CA SER A 133 -2.23 11.53 7.74
C SER A 133 -1.57 12.31 6.62
N THR A 134 -1.26 11.66 5.49
CA THR A 134 -0.77 12.33 4.27
C THR A 134 -1.80 13.34 3.76
N MET A 135 -3.07 12.93 3.67
CA MET A 135 -4.15 13.80 3.24
C MET A 135 -4.33 14.99 4.17
N ARG A 136 -4.30 14.78 5.49
CA ARG A 136 -4.50 15.84 6.49
C ARG A 136 -3.33 16.81 6.56
N THR A 137 -2.10 16.30 6.58
CA THR A 137 -0.87 17.10 6.70
C THR A 137 -0.64 17.95 5.44
N TYR A 138 -0.90 17.39 4.26
CA TYR A 138 -0.68 18.04 2.97
C TYR A 138 -2.00 18.39 2.25
N TRP A 139 -3.05 18.72 3.00
CA TRP A 139 -4.42 18.86 2.49
C TRP A 139 -4.57 19.83 1.33
N ARG A 140 -3.84 20.96 1.32
CA ARG A 140 -3.91 21.96 0.24
C ARG A 140 -3.50 21.37 -1.11
N THR A 141 -2.40 20.63 -1.14
CA THR A 141 -1.89 19.99 -2.36
C THR A 141 -2.74 18.77 -2.72
N VAL A 142 -3.02 17.91 -1.73
CA VAL A 142 -3.72 16.64 -1.94
C VAL A 142 -5.16 16.84 -2.37
N LEU A 143 -5.94 17.65 -1.64
CA LEU A 143 -7.33 17.95 -2.00
C LEU A 143 -7.40 18.88 -3.19
N GLY A 144 -6.46 19.81 -3.37
CA GLY A 144 -6.40 20.66 -4.56
C GLY A 144 -6.22 19.86 -5.85
N ILE A 145 -5.31 18.88 -5.86
CA ILE A 145 -5.13 17.96 -6.99
C ILE A 145 -6.41 17.12 -7.20
N SER A 146 -6.91 16.50 -6.14
CA SER A 146 -8.06 15.58 -6.25
C SER A 146 -9.32 16.29 -6.70
N LEU A 147 -9.59 17.48 -6.17
CA LEU A 147 -10.71 18.32 -6.57
C LEU A 147 -10.58 18.77 -8.03
N THR A 148 -9.40 19.24 -8.44
CA THR A 148 -9.20 19.67 -9.84
C THR A 148 -9.44 18.52 -10.80
N VAL A 149 -8.89 17.35 -10.51
CA VAL A 149 -9.08 16.16 -11.36
C VAL A 149 -10.53 15.69 -11.33
N ALA A 150 -11.16 15.64 -10.16
CA ALA A 150 -12.56 15.24 -10.01
C ALA A 150 -13.51 16.18 -10.78
N VAL A 151 -13.36 17.51 -10.63
CA VAL A 151 -14.17 18.50 -11.34
C VAL A 151 -14.00 18.39 -12.85
N VAL A 152 -12.76 18.31 -13.35
CA VAL A 152 -12.52 18.20 -14.80
C VAL A 152 -13.09 16.88 -15.35
N THR A 153 -12.90 15.78 -14.64
CA THR A 153 -13.40 14.47 -15.06
C THR A 153 -14.91 14.45 -15.06
N GLU A 154 -15.54 14.91 -13.98
CA GLU A 154 -17.00 14.90 -13.85
C GLU A 154 -17.67 15.87 -14.81
N LEU A 155 -17.09 17.06 -15.03
CA LEU A 155 -17.60 18.00 -16.03
C LEU A 155 -17.64 17.34 -17.41
N LEU A 156 -16.57 16.63 -17.80
CA LEU A 156 -16.55 15.91 -19.07
C LEU A 156 -17.58 14.78 -19.11
N VAL A 157 -17.76 14.03 -18.01
CA VAL A 157 -18.76 12.96 -17.92
C VAL A 157 -20.17 13.52 -18.05
N VAL A 158 -20.52 14.57 -17.31
CA VAL A 158 -21.83 15.22 -17.34
C VAL A 158 -22.13 15.81 -18.71
N LEU A 159 -21.16 16.49 -19.34
CA LEU A 159 -21.33 17.02 -20.70
C LEU A 159 -21.54 15.89 -21.71
N LEU A 160 -20.77 14.80 -21.59
CA LEU A 160 -20.92 13.64 -22.47
C LEU A 160 -22.30 13.01 -22.30
N GLN A 161 -22.73 12.78 -21.06
CA GLN A 161 -24.05 12.19 -20.77
C GLN A 161 -25.18 13.08 -21.27
N GLY A 162 -25.13 14.38 -21.00
CA GLY A 162 -26.20 15.31 -21.38
C GLY A 162 -26.29 15.60 -22.89
N PHE A 163 -25.15 15.69 -23.60
CA PHE A 163 -25.14 16.04 -25.02
C PHE A 163 -25.04 14.84 -25.98
N VAL A 164 -24.42 13.72 -25.57
CA VAL A 164 -24.09 12.60 -26.47
C VAL A 164 -24.95 11.37 -26.17
N LEU A 165 -25.31 11.13 -24.90
CA LEU A 165 -26.08 9.95 -24.50
C LEU A 165 -27.56 10.24 -24.18
N SER A 166 -28.08 11.43 -24.48
CA SER A 166 -29.48 11.79 -24.18
C SER A 166 -30.49 11.10 -25.11
N ASP A 167 -31.47 10.41 -24.49
CA ASP A 167 -32.75 9.79 -24.94
C ASP A 167 -32.81 8.92 -26.22
N SER A 168 -31.84 9.04 -27.12
CA SER A 168 -31.94 8.52 -28.48
C SER A 168 -31.42 7.08 -28.62
N THR A 169 -30.64 6.62 -27.65
CA THR A 169 -29.89 5.33 -27.73
C THR A 169 -30.59 4.18 -27.02
N THR A 170 -31.56 4.44 -26.13
CA THR A 170 -32.24 3.41 -25.31
C THR A 170 -33.69 3.17 -25.72
N SER A 171 -34.28 4.03 -26.55
CA SER A 171 -35.71 3.96 -26.91
C SER A 171 -36.09 2.65 -27.65
N ALA A 172 -35.15 2.00 -28.34
CA ALA A 172 -35.37 0.69 -28.95
C ALA A 172 -35.30 -0.48 -27.96
N LEU A 173 -34.72 -0.30 -26.77
CA LEU A 173 -34.66 -1.34 -25.73
C LEU A 173 -35.97 -1.42 -24.93
N ASP A 174 -36.70 -0.31 -24.86
CA ASP A 174 -37.99 -0.21 -24.19
C ASP A 174 -39.18 -0.48 -25.14
N ASN A 175 -38.92 -0.69 -26.42
CA ASN A 175 -39.94 -0.97 -27.43
C ASN A 175 -40.12 -2.50 -27.65
N PRO A 176 -41.27 -3.08 -27.27
CA PRO A 176 -41.53 -4.52 -27.45
C PRO A 176 -41.61 -4.95 -28.92
N ASP A 177 -41.82 -4.02 -29.85
CA ASP A 177 -41.89 -4.26 -31.29
C ASP A 177 -40.56 -3.93 -32.01
N ALA A 178 -39.47 -3.65 -31.27
CA ALA A 178 -38.19 -3.33 -31.86
C ALA A 178 -37.63 -4.49 -32.69
N THR A 179 -37.14 -4.16 -33.88
CA THR A 179 -36.47 -5.14 -34.73
C THR A 179 -35.12 -5.55 -34.13
N PRO A 180 -34.60 -6.77 -34.41
CA PRO A 180 -33.30 -7.20 -33.92
C PRO A 180 -32.14 -6.26 -34.29
N ARG A 181 -32.27 -5.54 -35.42
CA ARG A 181 -31.28 -4.56 -35.87
C ARG A 181 -31.33 -3.28 -35.04
N GLU A 182 -32.51 -2.78 -34.72
CA GLU A 182 -32.68 -1.60 -33.85
C GLU A 182 -32.16 -1.88 -32.43
N VAL A 183 -32.38 -3.08 -31.92
CA VAL A 183 -31.82 -3.52 -30.64
C VAL A 183 -30.28 -3.59 -30.71
N LEU A 184 -29.70 -4.15 -31.78
CA LEU A 184 -28.25 -4.20 -31.97
C LEU A 184 -27.62 -2.81 -32.11
N ASP A 185 -28.28 -1.90 -32.83
CA ASP A 185 -27.84 -0.52 -32.99
C ASP A 185 -27.91 0.25 -31.66
N ALA A 186 -28.96 0.03 -30.85
CA ALA A 186 -29.10 0.57 -29.49
C ALA A 186 -28.01 0.04 -28.54
N LEU A 187 -27.77 -1.28 -28.56
CA LEU A 187 -26.67 -1.88 -27.80
C LEU A 187 -25.31 -1.33 -28.23
N GLY A 188 -25.08 -1.18 -29.54
CA GLY A 188 -23.87 -0.56 -30.08
C GLY A 188 -23.69 0.88 -29.60
N GLY A 189 -24.77 1.67 -29.59
CA GLY A 189 -24.81 3.02 -29.03
C GLY A 189 -24.46 3.05 -27.54
N LEU A 190 -25.04 2.15 -26.73
CA LEU A 190 -24.70 1.99 -25.31
C LEU A 190 -23.24 1.63 -25.10
N PHE A 191 -22.71 0.65 -25.85
CA PHE A 191 -21.31 0.25 -25.76
C PHE A 191 -20.36 1.42 -26.07
N VAL A 192 -20.64 2.19 -27.12
CA VAL A 192 -19.84 3.37 -27.45
C VAL A 192 -19.96 4.41 -26.34
N GLY A 193 -21.18 4.75 -25.91
CA GLY A 193 -21.44 5.74 -24.88
C GLY A 193 -20.76 5.41 -23.54
N THR A 194 -21.00 4.22 -23.00
CA THR A 194 -20.33 3.73 -21.79
C THR A 194 -18.82 3.62 -21.98
N GLY A 195 -18.36 3.22 -23.17
CA GLY A 195 -16.95 3.17 -23.52
C GLY A 195 -16.28 4.54 -23.42
N VAL A 196 -16.92 5.61 -23.92
CA VAL A 196 -16.35 6.97 -23.83
C VAL A 196 -16.35 7.48 -22.38
N VAL A 197 -17.43 7.27 -21.62
CA VAL A 197 -17.46 7.60 -20.18
C VAL A 197 -16.30 6.90 -19.47
N LEU A 198 -16.13 5.59 -19.70
CA LEU A 198 -15.07 4.80 -19.10
C LEU A 198 -13.70 5.37 -19.43
N VAL A 199 -13.45 5.76 -20.68
CA VAL A 199 -12.17 6.37 -21.09
C VAL A 199 -11.93 7.69 -20.36
N VAL A 200 -12.92 8.57 -20.24
CA VAL A 200 -12.81 9.84 -19.51
C VAL A 200 -12.49 9.59 -18.04
N THR A 201 -13.24 8.71 -17.37
CA THR A 201 -13.00 8.34 -15.97
C THR A 201 -11.63 7.70 -15.77
N LEU A 202 -11.18 6.87 -16.72
CA LEU A 202 -9.86 6.25 -16.70
C LEU A 202 -8.74 7.29 -16.78
N LEU A 203 -8.86 8.27 -17.68
CA LEU A 203 -7.90 9.38 -17.82
C LEU A 203 -7.81 10.20 -16.54
N GLY A 204 -8.95 10.56 -15.95
CA GLY A 204 -9.00 11.23 -14.64
C GLY A 204 -8.27 10.42 -13.57
N THR A 205 -8.57 9.13 -13.48
CA THR A 205 -7.94 8.20 -12.52
C THR A 205 -6.42 8.11 -12.71
N ILE A 206 -5.94 8.09 -13.96
CA ILE A 206 -4.51 8.08 -14.29
C ILE A 206 -3.83 9.35 -13.80
N VAL A 207 -4.42 10.52 -14.07
CA VAL A 207 -3.87 11.81 -13.65
C VAL A 207 -3.85 11.93 -12.13
N ALA A 208 -4.96 11.58 -11.46
CA ALA A 208 -5.04 11.54 -10.00
C ALA A 208 -3.97 10.60 -9.42
N THR A 209 -3.88 9.38 -9.94
CA THR A 209 -2.91 8.37 -9.48
C THR A 209 -1.48 8.86 -9.65
N ALA A 210 -1.12 9.43 -10.81
CA ALA A 210 0.21 9.93 -11.06
C ALA A 210 0.61 11.04 -10.08
N LEU A 211 -0.25 12.05 -9.93
CA LEU A 211 0.04 13.21 -9.10
C LEU A 211 0.04 12.87 -7.62
N LEU A 212 -0.99 12.16 -7.14
CA LEU A 212 -1.09 11.78 -5.74
C LEU A 212 0.03 10.81 -5.34
N THR A 213 0.47 9.93 -6.25
CA THR A 213 1.62 9.05 -6.00
C THR A 213 2.90 9.84 -5.72
N THR A 214 3.18 10.88 -6.53
CA THR A 214 4.36 11.72 -6.31
C THR A 214 4.30 12.49 -4.99
N VAL A 215 3.12 12.99 -4.63
CA VAL A 215 2.90 13.70 -3.36
C VAL A 215 3.07 12.77 -2.17
N THR A 216 2.44 11.59 -2.18
CA THR A 216 2.57 10.59 -1.10
C THR A 216 4.02 10.17 -0.92
N SER A 217 4.76 9.93 -2.01
CA SER A 217 6.17 9.53 -1.91
C SER A 217 7.05 10.58 -1.21
N ARG A 218 6.82 11.87 -1.45
CA ARG A 218 7.57 12.94 -0.77
C ARG A 218 7.08 13.18 0.65
N ALA A 219 5.77 13.02 0.90
CA ALA A 219 5.17 13.11 2.23
C ALA A 219 5.71 12.05 3.20
N VAL A 220 5.99 10.83 2.71
CA VAL A 220 6.67 9.78 3.49
C VAL A 220 8.08 10.23 3.93
N LEU A 221 8.76 11.03 3.11
CA LEU A 221 10.08 11.59 3.42
C LEU A 221 10.00 12.91 4.21
N GLY A 222 8.82 13.35 4.63
CA GLY A 222 8.61 14.63 5.34
C GLY A 222 8.82 15.87 4.47
N LYS A 223 8.96 15.73 3.15
CA LYS A 223 9.25 16.85 2.24
C LYS A 223 7.95 17.48 1.73
N PRO A 224 7.80 18.82 1.80
CA PRO A 224 6.66 19.49 1.20
C PRO A 224 6.70 19.38 -0.33
N VAL A 225 5.51 19.41 -0.94
CA VAL A 225 5.32 19.34 -2.39
C VAL A 225 4.22 20.30 -2.80
N THR A 226 4.50 21.09 -3.84
CA THR A 226 3.48 21.92 -4.49
C THR A 226 2.85 21.16 -5.67
N THR A 227 1.64 21.54 -6.07
CA THR A 227 0.95 20.92 -7.22
C THR A 227 1.76 21.02 -8.51
N GLY A 228 2.43 22.16 -8.75
CA GLY A 228 3.28 22.36 -9.93
C GLY A 228 4.51 21.46 -9.95
N GLU A 229 5.13 21.21 -8.78
CA GLU A 229 6.22 20.25 -8.66
C GLU A 229 5.76 18.82 -8.90
N ALA A 230 4.61 18.43 -8.32
CA ALA A 230 4.01 17.11 -8.54
C ALA A 230 3.73 16.87 -10.04
N TRP A 231 3.17 17.87 -10.74
CA TRP A 231 2.96 17.79 -12.18
C TRP A 231 4.26 17.68 -12.97
N ARG A 232 5.27 18.49 -12.63
CA ARG A 232 6.57 18.46 -13.32
C ARG A 232 7.27 17.11 -13.17
N ASP A 233 7.14 16.46 -12.02
CA ASP A 233 7.71 15.14 -11.75
C ASP A 233 6.91 14.02 -12.44
N ALA A 234 5.57 14.13 -12.46
CA ALA A 234 4.68 13.11 -13.01
C ALA A 234 4.56 13.15 -14.54
N ARG A 235 4.55 14.34 -15.16
CA ARG A 235 4.29 14.53 -16.61
C ARG A 235 5.08 13.60 -17.54
N PRO A 236 6.38 13.29 -17.33
CA PRO A 236 7.13 12.46 -18.28
C PRO A 236 6.67 11.00 -18.27
N GLN A 237 5.98 10.58 -17.21
CA GLN A 237 5.55 9.21 -17.02
C GLN A 237 4.06 9.02 -17.30
N VAL A 238 3.25 10.08 -17.49
CA VAL A 238 1.80 10.00 -17.72
C VAL A 238 1.46 9.09 -18.91
N PHE A 239 2.17 9.22 -20.04
CA PHE A 239 1.94 8.35 -21.20
C PHE A 239 2.28 6.88 -20.94
N ARG A 240 3.30 6.61 -20.12
CA ARG A 240 3.68 5.25 -19.74
C ARG A 240 2.69 4.67 -18.73
N LEU A 241 2.16 5.50 -17.83
CA LEU A 241 1.09 5.11 -16.92
C LEU A 241 -0.20 4.83 -17.68
N LEU A 242 -0.56 5.67 -18.66
CA LEU A 242 -1.66 5.42 -19.59
C LEU A 242 -1.50 4.06 -20.27
N GLY A 243 -0.31 3.80 -20.84
CA GLY A 243 -0.01 2.51 -21.45
C GLY A 243 -0.16 1.33 -20.49
N LEU A 244 0.33 1.45 -19.25
CA LEU A 244 0.17 0.41 -18.22
C LEU A 244 -1.30 0.21 -17.82
N THR A 245 -2.01 1.30 -17.59
CA THR A 245 -3.42 1.32 -17.16
C THR A 245 -4.36 0.82 -18.24
N LEU A 246 -4.02 0.95 -19.54
CA LEU A 246 -4.76 0.32 -20.63
C LEU A 246 -4.34 -1.15 -20.85
N LEU A 247 -3.06 -1.46 -20.68
CA LEU A 247 -2.53 -2.81 -20.88
C LEU A 247 -3.11 -3.81 -19.88
N LEU A 248 -3.24 -3.45 -18.61
CA LEU A 248 -3.73 -4.38 -17.58
C LEU A 248 -5.20 -4.82 -17.83
N PRO A 249 -6.16 -3.91 -18.06
CA PRO A 249 -7.51 -4.26 -18.47
C PRO A 249 -7.56 -5.06 -19.76
N LEU A 250 -6.72 -4.74 -20.75
CA LEU A 250 -6.67 -5.48 -22.02
C LEU A 250 -6.20 -6.92 -21.82
N ILE A 251 -5.18 -7.14 -20.97
CA ILE A 251 -4.75 -8.49 -20.58
C ILE A 251 -5.89 -9.24 -19.89
N THR A 252 -6.62 -8.60 -18.97
CA THR A 252 -7.76 -9.27 -18.30
C THR A 252 -8.92 -9.54 -19.24
N ALA A 253 -9.23 -8.62 -20.15
CA ALA A 253 -10.26 -8.82 -21.17
C ALA A 253 -9.90 -9.99 -22.09
N LEU A 254 -8.63 -10.10 -22.47
CA LEU A 254 -8.12 -11.23 -23.25
C LEU A 254 -8.23 -12.56 -22.48
N ILE A 255 -7.89 -12.58 -21.19
CA ILE A 255 -8.02 -13.78 -20.35
C ILE A 255 -9.48 -14.22 -20.25
N VAL A 256 -10.40 -13.28 -20.04
CA VAL A 256 -11.84 -13.56 -20.00
C VAL A 256 -12.33 -14.06 -21.34
N LEU A 257 -11.97 -13.38 -22.44
CA LEU A 257 -12.32 -13.80 -23.79
C LEU A 257 -11.86 -15.23 -24.06
N VAL A 258 -10.58 -15.53 -23.85
CA VAL A 258 -10.00 -16.86 -24.05
C VAL A 258 -10.69 -17.91 -23.17
N GLY A 259 -11.00 -17.57 -21.92
CA GLY A 259 -11.71 -18.46 -21.01
C GLY A 259 -13.13 -18.80 -21.46
N THR A 260 -13.84 -17.87 -22.11
CA THR A 260 -15.22 -18.07 -22.57
C THR A 260 -15.33 -18.66 -23.99
N VAL A 261 -14.28 -18.58 -24.82
CA VAL A 261 -14.27 -19.10 -26.20
C VAL A 261 -14.81 -20.54 -26.32
N PRO A 262 -14.41 -21.53 -25.49
CA PRO A 262 -14.90 -22.89 -25.63
C PRO A 262 -16.43 -23.00 -25.50
N GLY A 263 -17.03 -22.25 -24.56
CA GLY A 263 -18.47 -22.22 -24.38
C GLY A 263 -19.20 -21.53 -25.52
N ILE A 264 -18.64 -20.43 -26.04
CA ILE A 264 -19.17 -19.73 -27.22
C ILE A 264 -19.18 -20.67 -28.43
N LEU A 265 -18.10 -21.42 -28.66
CA LEU A 265 -18.00 -22.37 -29.76
C LEU A 265 -19.03 -23.50 -29.64
N VAL A 266 -19.18 -24.12 -28.45
CA VAL A 266 -20.17 -25.18 -28.23
C VAL A 266 -21.60 -24.68 -28.39
N GLY A 267 -21.89 -23.47 -27.91
CA GLY A 267 -23.19 -22.83 -28.11
C GLY A 267 -23.49 -22.58 -29.59
N ALA A 268 -22.51 -22.07 -30.34
CA ALA A 268 -22.64 -21.80 -31.78
C ALA A 268 -22.80 -23.08 -32.63
N LEU A 269 -22.27 -24.22 -32.15
CA LEU A 269 -22.39 -25.52 -32.82
C LEU A 269 -23.71 -26.26 -32.53
N GLY A 270 -24.64 -25.64 -31.81
CA GLY A 270 -26.02 -26.13 -31.64
C GLY A 270 -26.36 -26.68 -30.26
N SER A 271 -25.44 -26.62 -29.28
CA SER A 271 -25.71 -27.01 -27.89
C SER A 271 -25.72 -25.80 -26.97
N SER A 272 -26.79 -25.01 -26.99
CA SER A 272 -26.91 -23.75 -26.22
C SER A 272 -26.63 -23.93 -24.73
N ASP A 273 -27.23 -24.95 -24.10
CA ASP A 273 -27.17 -25.14 -22.65
C ASP A 273 -25.75 -25.56 -22.21
N ALA A 274 -25.13 -26.47 -22.96
CA ALA A 274 -23.75 -26.89 -22.74
C ALA A 274 -22.76 -25.75 -23.01
N GLY A 275 -23.03 -24.93 -24.04
CA GLY A 275 -22.24 -23.76 -24.38
C GLY A 275 -22.27 -22.70 -23.28
N ILE A 276 -23.46 -22.38 -22.77
CA ILE A 276 -23.63 -21.46 -21.64
C ILE A 276 -22.93 -22.00 -20.39
N ALA A 277 -23.14 -23.27 -20.04
CA ALA A 277 -22.50 -23.88 -18.87
C ALA A 277 -20.96 -23.80 -18.95
N LEU A 278 -20.38 -24.12 -20.11
CA LEU A 278 -18.94 -24.03 -20.34
C LEU A 278 -18.43 -22.59 -20.33
N ALA A 279 -19.17 -21.64 -20.91
CA ALA A 279 -18.80 -20.22 -20.90
C ALA A 279 -18.79 -19.66 -19.47
N VAL A 280 -19.76 -20.06 -18.63
CA VAL A 280 -19.82 -19.66 -17.22
C VAL A 280 -18.64 -20.25 -16.46
N VAL A 281 -18.36 -21.55 -16.59
CA VAL A 281 -17.23 -22.20 -15.90
C VAL A 281 -15.90 -21.58 -16.34
N GLY A 282 -15.68 -21.42 -17.64
CA GLY A 282 -14.49 -20.78 -18.19
C GLY A 282 -14.35 -19.31 -17.78
N GLY A 283 -15.47 -18.58 -17.74
CA GLY A 283 -15.54 -17.19 -17.27
C GLY A 283 -15.18 -17.05 -15.80
N ILE A 284 -15.69 -17.93 -14.93
CA ILE A 284 -15.33 -17.95 -13.49
C ILE A 284 -13.83 -18.24 -13.33
N ALA A 285 -13.31 -19.25 -14.03
CA ALA A 285 -11.88 -19.56 -13.97
C ALA A 285 -11.03 -18.37 -14.44
N ALA A 286 -11.41 -17.72 -15.55
CA ALA A 286 -10.76 -16.54 -16.06
C ALA A 286 -10.84 -15.35 -15.10
N PHE A 287 -11.97 -15.17 -14.41
CA PHE A 287 -12.16 -14.13 -13.41
C PHE A 287 -11.22 -14.32 -12.19
N VAL A 288 -11.07 -15.55 -11.71
CA VAL A 288 -10.12 -15.87 -10.64
C VAL A 288 -8.68 -15.53 -11.07
N VAL A 289 -8.30 -15.88 -12.30
CA VAL A 289 -6.99 -15.54 -12.86
C VAL A 289 -6.82 -14.03 -13.00
N ALA A 290 -7.87 -13.31 -13.43
CA ALA A 290 -7.87 -11.86 -13.56
C ALA A 290 -7.64 -11.17 -12.20
N ILE A 291 -8.34 -11.59 -11.14
CA ILE A 291 -8.11 -11.09 -9.78
C ILE A 291 -6.66 -11.36 -9.35
N TRP A 292 -6.19 -12.59 -9.52
CA TRP A 292 -4.83 -12.96 -9.17
C TRP A 292 -3.80 -12.06 -9.84
N LEU A 293 -3.99 -11.79 -11.13
CA LEU A 293 -3.13 -10.94 -11.96
C LEU A 293 -3.20 -9.46 -11.54
N MET A 294 -4.40 -8.94 -11.26
CA MET A 294 -4.60 -7.55 -10.83
C MET A 294 -3.91 -7.26 -9.51
N ILE A 295 -3.99 -8.18 -8.54
CA ILE A 295 -3.25 -8.02 -7.27
C ILE A 295 -1.75 -8.11 -7.50
N ARG A 296 -1.30 -9.05 -8.35
CA ARG A 296 0.11 -9.22 -8.67
C ARG A 296 0.74 -7.99 -9.34
N PHE A 297 -0.06 -7.23 -10.11
CA PHE A 297 0.38 -6.00 -10.78
C PHE A 297 -0.11 -4.70 -10.13
N SER A 298 -0.78 -4.77 -8.97
CA SER A 298 -1.29 -3.59 -8.25
C SER A 298 -0.20 -2.56 -7.88
N LEU A 299 1.05 -3.03 -7.71
CA LEU A 299 2.20 -2.19 -7.38
C LEU A 299 2.99 -1.73 -8.62
N ALA A 300 2.53 -2.02 -9.83
CA ALA A 300 3.20 -1.62 -11.06
C ALA A 300 3.14 -0.09 -11.28
N SER A 301 2.02 0.55 -10.94
CA SER A 301 1.85 2.00 -11.04
C SER A 301 2.84 2.79 -10.16
N PRO A 302 2.97 2.52 -8.85
CA PRO A 302 3.98 3.19 -8.03
C PRO A 302 5.41 2.82 -8.43
N ALA A 303 5.68 1.58 -8.87
CA ALA A 303 7.00 1.22 -9.40
C ALA A 303 7.37 2.04 -10.65
N LEU A 304 6.42 2.22 -11.58
CA LEU A 304 6.62 3.01 -12.80
C LEU A 304 6.84 4.49 -12.48
N MET A 305 6.00 5.06 -11.62
CA MET A 305 6.10 6.47 -11.21
C MET A 305 7.37 6.78 -10.44
N LEU A 306 7.66 6.01 -9.39
CA LEU A 306 8.71 6.34 -8.43
C LEU A 306 10.10 5.94 -8.91
N GLU A 307 10.20 4.88 -9.70
CA GLU A 307 11.50 4.39 -10.20
C GLU A 307 11.75 4.74 -11.65
N LYS A 308 10.83 5.47 -12.29
CA LYS A 308 10.93 5.96 -13.67
C LYS A 308 11.21 4.84 -14.69
N GLN A 309 10.75 3.63 -14.40
CA GLN A 309 10.97 2.43 -15.20
C GLN A 309 10.05 2.33 -16.41
N THR A 310 10.42 1.48 -17.37
CA THR A 310 9.53 1.07 -18.47
C THR A 310 8.40 0.16 -17.96
N ILE A 311 7.27 0.10 -18.66
CA ILE A 311 6.09 -0.73 -18.33
C ILE A 311 6.47 -2.18 -17.97
N ARG A 312 7.27 -2.85 -18.83
CA ARG A 312 7.69 -4.25 -18.60
C ARG A 312 8.50 -4.42 -17.31
N LYS A 313 9.44 -3.52 -17.05
CA LYS A 313 10.26 -3.54 -15.82
C LYS A 313 9.40 -3.28 -14.58
N ALA A 314 8.47 -2.32 -14.65
CA ALA A 314 7.54 -2.03 -13.55
C ALA A 314 6.63 -3.23 -13.22
N MET A 315 6.09 -3.93 -14.22
CA MET A 315 5.29 -5.15 -14.01
C MET A 315 6.11 -6.29 -13.40
N SER A 316 7.35 -6.50 -13.89
CA SER A 316 8.26 -7.49 -13.34
C SER A 316 8.61 -7.17 -11.88
N ARG A 317 8.85 -5.90 -11.56
CA ARG A 317 9.11 -5.45 -10.20
C ARG A 317 7.92 -5.64 -9.29
N SER A 318 6.72 -5.25 -9.71
CA SER A 318 5.48 -5.52 -8.96
C SER A 318 5.32 -7.01 -8.66
N SER A 319 5.54 -7.88 -9.65
CA SER A 319 5.49 -9.33 -9.45
C SER A 319 6.49 -9.84 -8.42
N LYS A 320 7.72 -9.29 -8.40
CA LYS A 320 8.73 -9.68 -7.41
C LYS A 320 8.36 -9.22 -6.00
N LEU A 321 7.83 -8.00 -5.87
CA LEU A 321 7.43 -7.42 -4.58
C LEU A 321 6.22 -8.13 -3.97
N VAL A 322 5.21 -8.48 -4.77
CA VAL A 322 3.98 -9.15 -4.31
C VAL A 322 4.19 -10.65 -4.09
N ARG A 323 5.25 -11.26 -4.66
CA ARG A 323 5.53 -12.70 -4.51
C ARG A 323 5.71 -13.04 -3.03
N GLY A 324 4.92 -14.00 -2.52
CA GLY A 324 4.96 -14.45 -1.12
C GLY A 324 4.21 -13.55 -0.13
N SER A 325 3.67 -12.41 -0.54
CA SER A 325 2.84 -11.50 0.27
C SER A 325 1.46 -11.24 -0.35
N TRP A 326 1.08 -12.04 -1.37
CA TRP A 326 -0.12 -11.83 -2.19
C TRP A 326 -1.40 -11.65 -1.36
N TRP A 327 -1.65 -12.52 -0.37
CA TRP A 327 -2.85 -12.44 0.49
C TRP A 327 -2.92 -11.15 1.31
N ARG A 328 -1.77 -10.66 1.78
CA ARG A 328 -1.69 -9.41 2.51
C ARG A 328 -1.98 -8.22 1.59
N VAL A 329 -1.40 -8.20 0.39
CA VAL A 329 -1.65 -7.13 -0.60
C VAL A 329 -3.12 -7.15 -1.01
N PHE A 330 -3.68 -8.33 -1.31
CA PHE A 330 -5.10 -8.51 -1.61
C PHE A 330 -5.99 -8.00 -0.47
N GLY A 331 -5.74 -8.44 0.77
CA GLY A 331 -6.53 -8.05 1.94
C GLY A 331 -6.50 -6.54 2.22
N ILE A 332 -5.36 -5.87 2.03
CA ILE A 332 -5.26 -4.42 2.24
C ILE A 332 -5.93 -3.66 1.08
N GLN A 333 -5.76 -4.12 -0.16
CA GLN A 333 -6.41 -3.51 -1.33
C GLN A 333 -7.93 -3.64 -1.27
N ILE A 334 -8.46 -4.81 -0.92
CA ILE A 334 -9.91 -5.01 -0.80
C ILE A 334 -10.47 -4.20 0.37
N LEU A 335 -9.76 -4.13 1.51
CA LEU A 335 -10.18 -3.29 2.64
C LEU A 335 -10.22 -1.81 2.25
N ALA A 336 -9.17 -1.31 1.59
CA ALA A 336 -9.13 0.07 1.11
C ALA A 336 -10.26 0.35 0.13
N THR A 337 -10.51 -0.57 -0.81
CA THR A 337 -11.61 -0.48 -1.78
C THR A 337 -12.96 -0.42 -1.06
N ILE A 338 -13.21 -1.28 -0.06
CA ILE A 338 -14.45 -1.26 0.72
C ILE A 338 -14.61 0.08 1.43
N ILE A 339 -13.58 0.55 2.13
CA ILE A 339 -13.62 1.83 2.85
C ILE A 339 -13.93 2.98 1.90
N THR A 340 -13.23 3.07 0.76
CA THR A 340 -13.46 4.15 -0.20
C THR A 340 -14.83 4.09 -0.86
N ASN A 341 -15.35 2.88 -1.15
CA ASN A 341 -16.70 2.74 -1.68
C ASN A 341 -17.76 3.12 -0.64
N VAL A 342 -17.59 2.75 0.63
CA VAL A 342 -18.50 3.18 1.70
C VAL A 342 -18.51 4.70 1.83
N VAL A 343 -17.34 5.34 1.84
CA VAL A 343 -17.23 6.81 1.88
C VAL A 343 -17.88 7.45 0.66
N ALA A 344 -17.62 6.94 -0.54
CA ALA A 344 -18.23 7.43 -1.77
C ALA A 344 -19.77 7.30 -1.73
N SER A 345 -20.30 6.16 -1.30
CA SER A 345 -21.74 5.92 -1.22
C SER A 345 -22.42 6.82 -0.18
N ILE A 346 -21.81 7.01 1.00
CA ILE A 346 -22.34 7.93 2.04
C ILE A 346 -22.51 9.34 1.48
N ILE A 347 -21.60 9.77 0.60
CA ILE A 347 -21.66 11.08 -0.04
C ILE A 347 -22.65 11.08 -1.20
N LEU A 348 -22.59 10.08 -2.08
CA LEU A 348 -23.33 10.07 -3.34
C LEU A 348 -24.84 9.83 -3.16
N ILE A 349 -25.23 9.00 -2.18
CA ILE A 349 -26.64 8.63 -1.96
C ILE A 349 -27.52 9.87 -1.70
N PRO A 350 -27.18 10.79 -0.76
CA PRO A 350 -27.95 12.03 -0.57
C PRO A 350 -28.10 12.85 -1.85
N PHE A 351 -27.04 13.01 -2.65
CA PHE A 351 -27.11 13.77 -3.90
C PHE A 351 -27.99 13.07 -4.94
N THR A 352 -28.03 11.74 -4.94
CA THR A 352 -28.95 10.98 -5.80
C THR A 352 -30.41 11.27 -5.44
N PHE A 353 -30.75 11.28 -4.15
CA PHE A 353 -32.10 11.66 -3.68
C PHE A 353 -32.46 13.11 -4.00
N ILE A 354 -31.52 14.04 -3.80
CA ILE A 354 -31.74 15.47 -4.13
C ILE A 354 -31.91 15.63 -5.64
N GLY A 355 -31.10 14.95 -6.45
CA GLY A 355 -31.17 14.99 -7.91
C GLY A 355 -32.54 14.52 -8.41
N ALA A 356 -33.01 13.39 -7.90
CA ALA A 356 -34.33 12.82 -8.25
C ALA A 356 -35.50 13.71 -7.80
N ALA A 357 -35.39 14.37 -6.64
CA ALA A 357 -36.40 15.30 -6.16
C ALA A 357 -36.48 16.58 -7.03
N VAL A 358 -35.33 17.06 -7.52
CA VAL A 358 -35.25 18.30 -8.32
C VAL A 358 -35.57 18.04 -9.80
N SER A 359 -35.35 16.84 -10.33
CA SER A 359 -35.69 16.51 -11.73
C SER A 359 -37.20 16.39 -11.98
N GLY A 360 -38.02 16.29 -10.93
CA GLY A 360 -39.47 16.17 -11.05
C GLY A 360 -39.96 14.76 -11.40
N ASP A 361 -39.06 13.85 -11.78
CA ASP A 361 -39.36 12.45 -12.08
C ASP A 361 -39.59 11.61 -10.81
N GLY A 362 -39.23 12.12 -9.63
CA GLY A 362 -39.34 11.36 -8.39
C GLY A 362 -38.46 10.11 -8.37
N MET A 363 -38.84 9.10 -7.58
CA MET A 363 -38.04 7.88 -7.40
C MET A 363 -38.09 6.92 -8.61
N SER A 364 -38.97 7.11 -9.60
CA SER A 364 -39.02 6.23 -10.78
C SER A 364 -37.73 6.32 -11.59
N SER A 365 -37.08 7.48 -11.64
CA SER A 365 -35.74 7.67 -12.22
C SER A 365 -34.64 6.80 -11.59
N PHE A 366 -34.84 6.29 -10.37
CA PHE A 366 -33.90 5.39 -9.70
C PHE A 366 -34.03 3.93 -10.17
N LEU A 367 -35.23 3.53 -10.59
CA LEU A 367 -35.52 2.19 -11.12
C LEU A 367 -35.32 2.15 -12.64
N ASP A 368 -35.62 3.25 -13.32
CA ASP A 368 -35.46 3.40 -14.75
C ASP A 368 -34.03 3.85 -15.07
N SER A 369 -33.12 2.88 -15.12
CA SER A 369 -31.75 3.09 -15.64
C SER A 369 -31.69 3.48 -17.13
N SER A 370 -32.84 3.55 -17.81
CA SER A 370 -33.00 3.80 -19.25
C SER A 370 -33.46 5.23 -19.61
N GLY A 371 -33.95 6.02 -18.65
CA GLY A 371 -34.37 7.40 -18.89
C GLY A 371 -33.17 8.36 -18.86
N GLY A 372 -32.99 9.17 -19.91
CA GLY A 372 -31.95 10.18 -19.95
C GLY A 372 -32.09 11.13 -18.76
N ALA A 373 -31.19 11.01 -17.78
CA ALA A 373 -31.29 11.83 -16.59
C ALA A 373 -31.24 13.32 -16.96
N GLY A 374 -32.28 14.07 -16.58
CA GLY A 374 -32.34 15.50 -16.86
C GLY A 374 -31.11 16.24 -16.32
N TRP A 375 -30.76 17.36 -16.96
CA TRP A 375 -29.57 18.16 -16.60
C TRP A 375 -29.49 18.49 -15.09
N ALA A 376 -30.63 18.72 -14.44
CA ALA A 376 -30.69 18.94 -12.99
C ALA A 376 -30.19 17.72 -12.19
N TYR A 377 -30.61 16.51 -12.55
CA TYR A 377 -30.14 15.29 -11.91
C TYR A 377 -28.64 15.09 -12.14
N LEU A 378 -28.17 15.24 -13.39
CA LEU A 378 -26.75 15.07 -13.73
C LEU A 378 -25.85 16.06 -12.98
N ILE A 379 -26.26 17.33 -12.87
CA ILE A 379 -25.50 18.35 -12.16
C ILE A 379 -25.44 18.04 -10.65
N VAL A 380 -26.57 17.68 -10.03
CA VAL A 380 -26.61 17.39 -8.60
C VAL A 380 -25.83 16.12 -8.27
N THR A 381 -26.03 15.03 -9.01
CA THR A 381 -25.29 13.78 -8.79
C THR A 381 -23.81 13.94 -9.12
N GLY A 382 -23.47 14.70 -10.16
CA GLY A 382 -22.09 15.08 -10.49
C GLY A 382 -21.41 15.84 -9.36
N LEU A 383 -22.09 16.76 -8.68
CA LEU A 383 -21.54 17.43 -7.50
C LEU A 383 -21.22 16.44 -6.36
N GLY A 384 -22.10 15.47 -6.13
CA GLY A 384 -21.85 14.36 -5.19
C GLY A 384 -20.64 13.52 -5.59
N SER A 385 -20.52 13.18 -6.88
CA SER A 385 -19.38 12.45 -7.46
C SER A 385 -18.07 13.21 -7.29
N VAL A 386 -18.05 14.53 -7.54
CA VAL A 386 -16.88 15.38 -7.34
C VAL A 386 -16.42 15.35 -5.88
N ILE A 387 -17.34 15.53 -4.93
CA ILE A 387 -17.01 15.53 -3.50
C ILE A 387 -16.49 14.14 -3.08
N GLY A 388 -17.18 13.07 -3.50
CA GLY A 388 -16.78 11.69 -3.23
C GLY A 388 -15.39 11.36 -3.77
N SER A 389 -15.13 11.71 -5.03
CA SER A 389 -13.85 11.49 -5.71
C SER A 389 -12.71 12.30 -5.10
N THR A 390 -12.99 13.56 -4.70
CA THR A 390 -12.02 14.44 -4.04
C THR A 390 -11.46 13.84 -2.74
N LEU A 391 -12.29 13.11 -2.00
CA LEU A 391 -11.91 12.48 -0.73
C LEU A 391 -11.34 11.07 -0.91
N THR A 392 -11.80 10.33 -1.91
CA THR A 392 -11.41 8.92 -2.10
C THR A 392 -10.12 8.76 -2.90
N PHE A 393 -9.83 9.60 -3.89
CA PHE A 393 -8.59 9.50 -4.68
C PHE A 393 -7.31 9.50 -3.83
N PRO A 394 -7.13 10.41 -2.84
CA PRO A 394 -5.96 10.39 -1.96
C PRO A 394 -5.79 9.12 -1.15
N ILE A 395 -6.90 8.52 -0.72
CA ILE A 395 -6.88 7.30 0.11
C ILE A 395 -6.39 6.13 -0.75
N THR A 396 -6.99 5.93 -1.93
CA THR A 396 -6.63 4.82 -2.83
C THR A 396 -5.16 4.93 -3.30
N ALA A 397 -4.75 6.13 -3.72
CA ALA A 397 -3.37 6.38 -4.14
C ALA A 397 -2.40 6.21 -2.95
N GLY A 398 -2.73 6.81 -1.80
CA GLY A 398 -1.93 6.74 -0.59
C GLY A 398 -1.69 5.29 -0.12
N VAL A 399 -2.75 4.50 -0.02
CA VAL A 399 -2.66 3.09 0.37
C VAL A 399 -1.79 2.30 -0.60
N THR A 400 -1.98 2.49 -1.91
CA THR A 400 -1.20 1.75 -2.93
C THR A 400 0.28 2.09 -2.89
N VAL A 401 0.63 3.36 -2.66
CA VAL A 401 2.02 3.81 -2.52
C VAL A 401 2.64 3.34 -1.21
N LEU A 402 1.89 3.39 -0.11
CA LEU A 402 2.38 2.91 1.18
C LEU A 402 2.57 1.40 1.20
N LEU A 403 1.69 0.64 0.53
CA LEU A 403 1.90 -0.79 0.26
C LEU A 403 3.17 -1.04 -0.55
N TYR A 404 3.43 -0.21 -1.56
CA TYR A 404 4.65 -0.30 -2.36
C TYR A 404 5.91 -0.10 -1.49
N ILE A 405 5.91 0.94 -0.66
CA ILE A 405 7.01 1.26 0.25
C ILE A 405 7.17 0.15 1.31
N ASP A 406 6.09 -0.35 1.90
CA ASP A 406 6.09 -1.49 2.83
C ASP A 406 6.75 -2.72 2.20
N GLN A 407 6.40 -3.07 0.97
CA GLN A 407 7.00 -4.22 0.29
C GLN A 407 8.48 -4.00 -0.01
N ARG A 408 8.90 -2.79 -0.37
CA ARG A 408 10.33 -2.47 -0.54
C ARG A 408 11.10 -2.55 0.77
N ILE A 409 10.54 -2.06 1.89
CA ILE A 409 11.16 -2.21 3.21
C ILE A 409 11.33 -3.70 3.55
N ARG A 410 10.28 -4.51 3.39
CA ARG A 410 10.30 -5.95 3.72
C ARG A 410 11.22 -6.79 2.83
N ARG A 411 11.38 -6.43 1.56
CA ARG A 411 12.09 -7.23 0.55
C ARG A 411 13.49 -6.73 0.23
N GLU A 412 13.76 -5.45 0.44
CA GLU A 412 14.98 -4.77 -0.02
C GLU A 412 15.73 -4.05 1.11
N ALA A 413 15.27 -4.16 2.37
CA ALA A 413 15.86 -3.45 3.52
C ALA A 413 15.99 -1.92 3.28
N LEU A 414 14.97 -1.33 2.65
CA LEU A 414 14.89 0.10 2.36
C LEU A 414 14.90 0.97 3.64
N ASP A 415 14.58 0.39 4.79
CA ASP A 415 14.71 1.04 6.10
C ASP A 415 16.13 1.55 6.36
N LEU A 416 17.15 0.84 5.90
CA LEU A 416 18.57 1.24 6.03
C LEU A 416 18.90 2.47 5.18
N GLU A 417 18.40 2.51 3.94
CA GLU A 417 18.60 3.65 3.03
C GLU A 417 17.80 4.88 3.46
N LEU A 418 16.56 4.68 3.95
CA LEU A 418 15.70 5.75 4.45
C LEU A 418 16.23 6.33 5.77
N ALA A 419 16.77 5.49 6.66
CA ALA A 419 17.43 5.95 7.88
C ALA A 419 18.65 6.83 7.57
N ARG A 420 19.44 6.45 6.57
CA ARG A 420 20.58 7.25 6.06
C ARG A 420 20.13 8.56 5.40
N ALA A 421 19.09 8.52 4.57
CA ALA A 421 18.54 9.71 3.89
C ALA A 421 17.85 10.69 4.84
N ALA A 422 17.36 10.21 6.00
CA ALA A 422 16.76 11.02 7.06
C ALA A 422 17.78 11.58 8.07
N GLY A 423 19.08 11.28 7.92
CA GLY A 423 20.14 11.84 8.76
C GLY A 423 20.17 11.31 10.20
N LEU A 424 19.66 10.10 10.44
CA LEU A 424 19.71 9.49 11.77
C LEU A 424 21.16 9.09 12.12
N GLN A 425 21.70 9.69 13.18
CA GLN A 425 23.07 9.40 13.65
C GLN A 425 23.18 7.93 14.09
N GLY A 426 24.22 7.24 13.59
CA GLY A 426 24.50 5.82 13.87
C GLY A 426 24.64 4.91 12.62
N TYR A 427 24.37 5.40 11.41
CA TYR A 427 24.50 4.61 10.17
C TYR A 427 25.50 5.20 9.14
N GLY A 428 26.24 6.23 9.55
CA GLY A 428 27.16 7.00 8.70
C GLY A 428 28.56 7.24 9.27
N ASP A 429 28.84 6.85 10.51
CA ASP A 429 30.18 6.99 11.09
C ASP A 429 30.92 5.66 10.95
N THR A 430 31.56 5.45 9.80
CA THR A 430 32.80 4.69 9.83
C THR A 430 33.75 5.47 10.74
N PRO A 431 34.24 4.90 11.86
CA PRO A 431 35.24 5.58 12.67
C PRO A 431 36.40 5.93 11.75
N GLY A 432 36.65 7.24 11.61
CA GLY A 432 37.79 7.72 10.86
C GLY A 432 39.02 6.96 11.32
N ALA A 433 39.81 6.49 10.36
CA ALA A 433 41.16 6.04 10.65
C ALA A 433 41.82 7.14 11.49
N THR A 434 42.14 6.82 12.73
CA THR A 434 43.12 7.55 13.52
C THR A 434 44.48 6.98 13.12
N PRO A 435 45.31 7.69 12.33
CA PRO A 435 46.73 7.43 12.33
C PRO A 435 47.27 8.10 13.60
N GLY A 436 47.48 7.30 14.63
CA GLY A 436 48.33 7.68 15.75
C GLY A 436 49.80 7.45 15.39
N SER A 437 50.65 8.31 15.98
CA SER A 437 52.11 8.21 16.16
C SER A 437 53.02 8.30 14.94
#